data_AF-A0A356V9R8-F1
#
_entry.id   AF-A0A356V9R8-F1
#
_cell.length_a   1.000
_cell.length_b   1.000
_cell.length_c   1.000
_cell.angle_alpha   90.00
_cell.angle_beta   90.00
_cell.angle_gamma   90.00
#
_symmetry.space_group_name_H-M   'P 1'
#
loop_
_entity.id
_entity.type
_entity.pdbx_description
1 polymer ?
#
loop_
_entity_poly.entity_id
_entity_poly.type
_entity_poly.pdbx_seq_one_letter_code
_entity_poly.pdbx_strand_id
1 'polypeptide(L)' 'MASWVVYIIEKRGHYYAGMTTDLPHRLRQHQVAVAKYAEAQPSRHAAAQRERQIKGWSRAKKERLWTAGGR' A
#
# COMPACT_ATOMS: atom_id res chain seq x y z
N MET A 1 2.88 14.80 -14.24
CA MET A 1 3.80 14.23 -13.23
C MET A 1 3.23 12.88 -12.80
N ALA A 2 4.00 11.79 -12.88
CA ALA A 2 3.53 10.47 -12.45
C ALA A 2 3.74 10.33 -10.93
N SER A 3 2.65 10.29 -10.17
CA SER A 3 2.70 10.08 -8.73
C SER A 3 2.94 8.59 -8.43
N TRP A 4 3.91 8.30 -7.58
CA TRP A 4 4.11 6.94 -7.08
C TRP A 4 3.10 6.69 -5.96
N VAL A 5 2.56 5.48 -5.87
CA VAL A 5 1.60 5.09 -4.85
C VAL A 5 2.13 3.89 -4.10
N VAL A 6 2.22 3.99 -2.79
CA VAL A 6 2.49 2.86 -1.90
C VAL A 6 1.16 2.30 -1.44
N TYR A 7 1.01 0.98 -1.49
CA TYR A 7 -0.24 0.33 -1.19
C TYR A 7 -0.06 -0.90 -0.29
N ILE A 8 -1.14 -1.26 0.41
CA ILE A 8 -1.25 -2.53 1.13
C ILE A 8 -2.47 -3.28 0.60
N ILE A 9 -2.29 -4.52 0.19
CA ILE A 9 -3.38 -5.44 -0.14
C ILE A 9 -3.39 -6.61 0.83
N GLU A 10 -4.57 -7.19 1.01
CA GLU A 10 -4.74 -8.46 1.70
C GLU A 10 -4.98 -9.56 0.66
N LYS A 11 -4.20 -10.64 0.73
CA LYS A 11 -4.42 -11.83 -0.09
C LYS A 11 -4.18 -13.07 0.77
N ARG A 12 -5.20 -13.93 0.84
CA ARG A 12 -5.18 -15.18 1.63
C ARG A 12 -4.75 -14.96 3.10
N GLY A 13 -5.24 -13.90 3.74
CA GLY A 13 -4.91 -13.56 5.13
C GLY A 13 -3.54 -12.92 5.34
N HIS A 14 -2.73 -12.74 4.30
CA HIS A 14 -1.44 -12.05 4.39
C HIS A 14 -1.51 -10.63 3.83
N TYR A 15 -0.79 -9.70 4.47
CA TYR A 15 -0.65 -8.33 3.99
C TYR A 15 0.60 -8.17 3.15
N TYR A 16 0.41 -7.72 1.92
CA TYR A 16 1.47 -7.40 0.98
C TYR A 16 1.55 -5.89 0.81
N ALA A 17 2.75 -5.34 0.99
CA ALA A 17 3.04 -3.94 0.73
C ALA A 17 3.84 -3.83 -0.58
N GLY A 18 3.43 -2.89 -1.43
CA GLY A 18 4.04 -2.64 -2.72
C GLY A 18 4.03 -1.15 -3.07
N MET A 19 4.74 -0.78 -4.14
CA MET A 19 4.62 0.54 -4.77
C MET A 19 4.40 0.41 -6.28
N THR A 20 3.64 1.34 -6.86
CA THR A 20 3.33 1.38 -8.31
C THR A 20 2.97 2.79 -8.73
N THR A 21 3.09 3.11 -10.02
CA THR A 21 2.50 4.31 -10.63
C THR A 21 1.10 4.07 -11.19
N ASP A 22 0.69 2.80 -11.29
CA ASP A 22 -0.65 2.37 -11.73
C ASP A 22 -1.21 1.37 -10.71
N LEU A 23 -2.00 1.88 -9.76
CA LEU A 23 -2.64 1.07 -8.72
C LEU A 23 -3.79 0.20 -9.27
N PRO A 24 -4.71 0.70 -10.12
CA PRO A 24 -5.78 -0.12 -10.70
C PRO A 24 -5.26 -1.35 -11.45
N HIS A 25 -4.21 -1.19 -12.27
CA HIS A 25 -3.60 -2.32 -12.96
C HIS A 25 -3.01 -3.34 -11.98
N ARG A 26 -2.33 -2.88 -10.93
CA ARG A 26 -1.77 -3.78 -9.90
C ARG A 26 -2.85 -4.53 -9.12
N LEU A 27 -3.95 -3.87 -8.77
CA LEU A 27 -5.08 -4.51 -8.10
C LEU A 27 -5.68 -5.64 -8.95
N ARG A 28 -5.87 -5.41 -10.25
CA ARG A 28 -6.30 -6.45 -11.20
C ARG A 28 -5.34 -7.63 -11.25
N GLN A 29 -4.03 -7.38 -11.33
CA GLN A 29 -3.00 -8.43 -11.35
C GLN A 29 -2.99 -9.29 -10.07
N HIS A 30 -3.29 -8.67 -8.92
CA HIS A 30 -3.40 -9.41 -7.66
C HIS A 30 -4.76 -10.09 -7.46
N GLN A 31 -5.73 -9.83 -8.35
CA GLN A 31 -7.14 -10.25 -8.25
C GLN A 31 -7.78 -9.75 -6.96
N VAL A 32 -7.51 -8.48 -6.61
CA VAL A 32 -8.04 -7.82 -5.42
C VAL A 32 -8.81 -6.59 -5.88
N ALA A 33 -10.02 -6.39 -5.37
CA ALA A 33 -10.85 -5.25 -5.76
C ALA A 33 -10.33 -3.91 -5.21
N VAL A 34 -9.88 -3.89 -3.95
CA VAL A 34 -9.51 -2.67 -3.22
C VAL A 34 -8.27 -2.89 -2.37
N ALA A 35 -7.37 -1.91 -2.37
CA ALA A 35 -6.27 -1.85 -1.41
C ALA A 35 -6.79 -1.48 -0.02
N LYS A 36 -6.27 -2.13 1.03
CA LYS A 36 -6.54 -1.73 2.43
C LYS A 36 -5.96 -0.35 2.74
N TYR A 37 -4.89 0.02 2.04
CA TYR A 37 -4.20 1.29 2.17
C TYR A 37 -3.62 1.72 0.83
N ALA A 38 -3.68 3.01 0.53
CA ALA A 38 -2.98 3.63 -0.60
C ALA A 38 -2.52 5.04 -0.20
N GLU A 39 -1.26 5.36 -0.48
CA GLU A 39 -0.65 6.64 -0.14
C GLU A 39 0.19 7.14 -1.33
N ALA A 40 -0.12 8.33 -1.83
CA ALA A 40 0.65 8.97 -2.88
C ALA A 40 1.98 9.50 -2.35
N GLN A 41 3.03 9.38 -3.16
CA GLN A 41 4.39 9.74 -2.83
C GLN A 41 5.00 10.61 -3.94
N PRO A 42 5.80 11.62 -3.57
CA PRO A 42 6.32 12.61 -4.51
C PRO A 42 7.35 12.04 -5.48
N SER A 43 7.98 10.90 -5.15
CA SER A 43 8.99 10.28 -5.99
C SER A 43 9.07 8.78 -5.76
N ARG A 44 9.71 8.07 -6.71
CA ARG A 44 10.04 6.64 -6.57
C ARG A 44 10.84 6.36 -5.30
N HIS A 45 11.76 7.25 -4.95
CA HIS A 45 12.60 7.09 -3.77
C HIS A 45 11.78 7.22 -2.48
N ALA A 46 10.91 8.23 -2.39
CA ALA A 46 9.99 8.39 -1.26
C ALA A 46 9.06 7.17 -1.11
N ALA A 47 8.53 6.67 -2.24
CA ALA A 47 7.73 5.45 -2.25
C ALA A 47 8.51 4.21 -1.78
N ALA A 48 9.76 4.03 -2.21
CA ALA A 48 10.59 2.92 -1.78
C ALA A 48 10.92 2.96 -0.28
N GLN A 49 11.23 4.16 0.25
CA GLN A 49 11.47 4.35 1.68
C GLN A 49 10.22 4.01 2.49
N ARG A 50 9.06 4.51 2.07
CA ARG A 50 7.79 4.25 2.73
C ARG A 50 7.38 2.77 2.66
N GLU A 51 7.53 2.15 1.51
CA GLU A 51 7.29 0.70 1.33
C GLU A 51 8.19 -0.12 2.26
N ARG A 52 9.49 0.21 2.34
CA ARG A 52 10.44 -0.46 3.25
C ARG A 52 10.03 -0.31 4.72
N GLN A 53 9.58 0.88 5.14
CA GLN A 53 9.05 1.08 6.48
C GLN A 53 7.86 0.15 6.75
N ILE A 54 6.87 0.14 5.86
CA ILE A 54 5.64 -0.66 6.02
C ILE A 54 5.95 -2.15 6.03
N LYS A 55 6.87 -2.65 5.18
CA LYS A 55 7.25 -4.07 5.14
C LYS A 55 7.70 -4.59 6.51
N GLY A 56 8.48 -3.78 7.25
CA GLY A 56 8.96 -4.12 8.60
C GLY A 56 7.94 -3.97 9.72
N TRP A 57 6.72 -3.50 9.45
CA TRP A 57 5.70 -3.31 10.48
C TRP A 57 4.95 -4.59 10.83
N SER A 58 4.57 -4.72 12.10
CA SER A 58 3.63 -5.75 12.56
C SER A 58 2.26 -5.61 11.88
N ARG A 59 1.48 -6.68 11.87
CA ARG A 59 0.11 -6.70 11.33
C ARG A 59 -0.75 -5.57 11.93
N ALA A 60 -0.77 -5.48 13.26
CA ALA A 60 -1.53 -4.47 13.99
C ALA A 60 -1.08 -3.03 13.65
N LYS A 61 0.23 -2.80 13.44
CA LYS A 61 0.73 -1.47 13.07
C LYS A 61 0.33 -1.09 11.65
N LYS A 62 0.26 -2.06 10.71
CA LYS A 62 -0.28 -1.84 9.36
C LYS A 62 -1.76 -1.46 9.44
N GLU A 63 -2.55 -2.19 10.21
CA GLU A 63 -4.00 -1.97 10.36
C GLU A 63 -4.35 -0.56 10.85
N ARG A 64 -3.52 0.02 11.72
CA ARG A 64 -3.70 1.42 12.16
C ARG A 64 -3.74 2.43 11.01
N LEU A 65 -3.12 2.15 9.86
CA LEU A 65 -3.13 3.06 8.71
C LEU A 65 -4.51 3.30 8.11
N TRP A 66 -5.43 2.34 8.22
CA TRP A 66 -6.80 2.46 7.69
C TRP A 66 -7.86 2.46 8.79
N THR A 67 -7.57 1.91 9.97
CA THR A 67 -8.48 1.95 11.11
C THR A 67 -8.48 3.31 11.81
N ALA A 68 -7.37 4.05 11.78
CA ALA A 68 -7.27 5.35 12.46
C ALA A 68 -7.99 6.51 11.73
N GLY A 69 -8.48 6.28 10.51
CA GLY A 69 -9.24 7.26 9.72
C GLY A 69 -10.76 7.19 9.90
N GLY A 70 -11.26 6.40 10.87
CA GLY A 70 -12.69 6.26 11.12
C GLY A 70 -13.29 7.43 11.89
N ARG A 71 -13.66 8.50 11.18
CA ARG A 71 -14.88 9.29 11.42
C ARG A 71 -15.51 9.66 10.08
#